data_AF-A0A7K2VZK6-F1
#
_entry.id   AF-A0A7K2VZK6-F1
#
_cell.length_a   1.000
_cell.length_b   1.000
_cell.length_c   1.000
_cell.angle_alpha   90.00
_cell.angle_beta   90.00
_cell.angle_gamma   90.00
#
_symmetry.space_group_name_H-M   'P 1'
#
loop_
_entity.id
_entity.type
_entity.pdbx_description
1 polymer ?
#
loop_
_entity_poly.entity_id
_entity_poly.type
_entity_poly.pdbx_seq_one_letter_code
_entity_poly.pdbx_strand_id
1 'polypeptide(L)' 'GFDSLTAVELRNRLGAATGVRLSATAVFDYPTVVALVDHLLTELLGPDAESDTEEAAPAEALLDDDPIVIVGMA' A
#
# COMPACT_ATOMS: atom_id res chain seq x y z
N GLY A 1 16.52 15.62 6.67
CA GLY A 1 16.07 14.37 6.01
C GLY A 1 15.91 13.32 7.09
N PHE A 2 14.96 12.41 6.93
CA PHE A 2 14.82 11.26 7.84
C PHE A 2 16.12 10.46 7.82
N ASP A 3 16.73 10.26 8.99
CA ASP A 3 17.76 9.24 9.16
C ASP A 3 17.10 7.94 9.62
N SER A 4 17.80 6.81 9.49
CA SER A 4 17.23 5.50 9.79
C SER A 4 16.78 5.37 11.25
N LEU A 5 17.36 6.13 12.18
CA LEU A 5 17.00 6.10 13.59
C LEU A 5 15.73 6.92 13.85
N THR A 6 15.63 8.12 13.29
CA THR A 6 14.42 8.97 13.38
C THR A 6 13.22 8.32 12.71
N ALA A 7 13.41 7.55 11.63
CA ALA A 7 12.32 6.79 11.02
C ALA A 7 11.75 5.72 11.97
N VAL A 8 12.62 5.01 12.68
CA VAL A 8 12.21 3.97 13.66
C VAL A 8 11.55 4.59 14.88
N GLU A 9 12.09 5.68 15.41
CA GLU A 9 11.50 6.41 16.54
C GLU A 9 10.13 6.99 16.18
N LEU A 10 10.01 7.59 15.00
CA LEU A 10 8.73 8.10 14.51
C LEU A 10 7.68 6.98 14.42
N ARG A 11 8.03 5.86 13.77
CA ARG A 11 7.13 4.69 13.66
C ARG A 11 6.69 4.21 15.05
N ASN A 12 7.62 4.09 16.00
CA ASN A 12 7.30 3.66 17.36
C ASN A 12 6.36 4.63 18.08
N ARG A 13 6.61 5.94 17.96
CA ARG A 13 5.77 6.97 18.58
C ARG A 13 4.38 7.01 17.97
N LEU A 14 4.29 6.92 16.65
CA LEU A 14 3.02 6.86 15.93
C LEU A 14 2.23 5.61 16.34
N GLY A 15 2.84 4.41 16.27
CA GLY A 15 2.16 3.18 16.67
C GLY A 15 1.72 3.18 18.14
N ALA A 16 2.49 3.78 19.04
CA ALA A 16 2.10 3.93 20.45
C ALA A 16 0.95 4.94 20.66
N ALA A 17 0.89 6.00 19.86
CA ALA A 17 -0.13 7.04 19.97
C ALA A 17 -1.45 6.65 19.28
N THR A 18 -1.38 5.95 18.15
CA THR A 18 -2.54 5.59 17.32
C THR A 18 -3.04 4.17 17.56
N GLY A 19 -2.21 3.30 18.15
CA GLY A 19 -2.51 1.87 18.28
C GLY A 19 -2.39 1.07 16.97
N VAL A 20 -1.99 1.73 15.87
CA VAL A 20 -1.82 1.10 14.55
C VAL A 20 -0.47 0.40 14.46
N ARG A 21 -0.45 -0.81 13.88
CA ARG A 21 0.80 -1.50 13.55
C ARG A 21 1.36 -1.00 12.22
N LEU A 22 2.27 -0.05 12.31
CA LEU A 22 3.00 0.44 11.14
C LEU A 22 4.10 -0.52 10.68
N SER A 23 4.21 -0.73 9.37
CA SER A 23 5.34 -1.45 8.74
C SER A 23 6.68 -0.75 9.03
N ALA A 24 7.76 -1.52 9.04
CA ALA A 24 9.12 -0.98 9.17
C ALA A 24 9.52 -0.07 8.00
N THR A 25 8.85 -0.21 6.85
CA THR A 25 9.12 0.54 5.62
C THR A 25 8.24 1.78 5.44
N ALA A 26 7.21 1.99 6.28
CA ALA A 26 6.17 3.00 6.04
C ALA A 26 6.72 4.43 5.85
N VAL A 27 7.80 4.82 6.55
CA VAL A 27 8.42 6.15 6.38
C VAL A 27 9.15 6.30 5.03
N PHE A 28 9.58 5.18 4.44
CA PHE A 28 10.17 5.14 3.11
C PHE A 28 9.12 5.03 2.00
N ASP A 29 8.03 4.30 2.25
CA ASP A 29 6.90 4.17 1.34
C ASP A 29 6.12 5.50 1.25
N TYR A 30 6.05 6.24 2.35
CA TYR A 30 5.41 7.55 2.45
C TYR A 30 6.43 8.64 2.86
N PRO A 31 7.28 9.10 1.92
CA PRO A 31 8.40 10.00 2.23
C PRO A 31 7.97 11.44 2.57
N THR A 32 6.68 11.75 2.41
CA THR A 32 6.11 13.05 2.76
C THR A 32 5.19 12.92 3.97
N VAL A 33 5.15 13.97 4.80
CA VAL A 33 4.28 14.00 5.99
C VAL A 33 2.82 13.82 5.60
N VAL A 34 2.38 14.41 4.49
CA VAL A 34 0.99 14.31 4.02
C VAL A 34 0.64 12.86 3.68
N ALA A 35 1.46 12.19 2.85
CA ALA A 35 1.23 10.80 2.47
C ALA A 35 1.23 9.84 3.67
N LEU A 36 2.07 10.09 4.67
CA LEU A 36 2.11 9.29 5.90
C LEU A 36 0.86 9.51 6.76
N VAL A 37 0.34 10.74 6.81
CA VAL A 37 -0.90 11.06 7.53
C VAL A 37 -2.11 10.43 6.86
N ASP A 38 -2.20 10.51 5.53
CA ASP A 38 -3.31 9.89 4.79
C ASP A 38 -3.35 8.38 5.02
N HIS A 39 -2.21 7.68 4.88
CA HIS A 39 -2.11 6.25 5.18
C HIS A 39 -2.52 5.91 6.62
N LEU A 40 -2.13 6.74 7.60
CA LEU A 40 -2.54 6.54 8.99
C LEU A 40 -4.05 6.72 9.20
N LEU A 41 -4.66 7.68 8.52
CA LEU A 41 -6.10 7.92 8.60
C LEU A 41 -6.87 6.74 8.02
N THR A 42 -6.44 6.20 6.89
CA THR A 42 -7.00 4.97 6.30
C THR A 42 -6.97 3.81 7.28
N GLU A 43 -5.82 3.52 7.88
CA GLU A 43 -5.65 2.41 8.84
C GLU A 43 -6.51 2.60 10.11
N LEU A 44 -6.71 3.85 10.54
CA LEU A 44 -7.51 4.18 11.73
C LEU A 44 -9.02 4.16 11.49
N LEU A 45 -9.47 4.59 10.31
CA LEU A 45 -10.90 4.71 9.98
C LEU A 45 -11.46 3.43 9.36
N GLY A 46 -10.60 2.49 8.95
CA GLY A 46 -10.98 1.21 8.37
C GLY A 46 -11.27 1.30 6.86
N PRO A 47 -11.32 0.14 6.17
CA PRO A 47 -11.45 0.05 4.71
C PRO A 47 -12.79 0.56 4.15
N ASP A 48 -13.75 0.95 4.99
CA ASP A 48 -14.99 1.60 4.56
C ASP A 48 -14.77 3.03 4.03
N ALA A 49 -13.56 3.59 4.15
CA ALA A 49 -13.18 4.87 3.54
C ALA A 49 -12.56 4.74 2.13
N GLU A 50 -12.20 3.54 1.66
CA GLU A 50 -11.36 3.36 0.46
C GLU A 50 -11.75 2.16 -0.42
N SER A 51 -13.02 1.76 -0.47
CA SER A 51 -13.47 0.78 -1.48
C SER A 51 -13.52 1.32 -2.93
N ASP A 52 -12.74 2.37 -3.25
CA ASP A 52 -12.64 2.95 -4.60
C ASP A 52 -11.18 3.07 -5.10
N THR A 53 -10.23 2.33 -4.53
CA THR A 53 -8.93 2.11 -5.18
C THR A 53 -8.52 0.64 -5.08
N GLU A 54 -9.37 -0.20 -5.65
CA GLU A 54 -8.90 -1.41 -6.31
C GLU A 54 -8.14 -0.95 -7.57
N GLU A 55 -6.80 -1.10 -7.57
CA GLU A 55 -5.95 -1.40 -8.73
C GLU A 55 -4.51 -0.89 -8.55
N ALA A 56 -3.67 -1.69 -7.89
CA ALA A 56 -2.22 -1.64 -8.08
C ALA A 56 -1.55 -2.97 -7.65
N ALA A 57 -1.74 -4.01 -8.48
CA ALA A 57 -0.66 -4.86 -9.00
C ALA A 57 -1.26 -6.15 -9.59
N PRO A 58 -1.32 -6.32 -10.93
CA PRO A 58 -1.24 -7.67 -11.46
C PRO A 58 0.17 -8.16 -11.16
N ALA A 59 0.27 -9.20 -10.33
CA ALA A 59 1.42 -10.08 -10.37
C ALA A 59 1.61 -10.49 -11.84
N GLU A 60 2.79 -10.26 -12.41
CA GLU A 60 3.17 -10.71 -13.74
C GLU A 60 3.08 -12.24 -13.77
N ALA A 61 1.89 -12.75 -14.01
CA ALA A 61 1.65 -14.12 -14.39
C ALA A 61 2.20 -14.24 -15.81
N LEU A 62 3.44 -14.75 -15.86
CA LEU A 62 3.94 -15.65 -16.88
C LEU A 62 3.54 -15.28 -18.32
N LEU A 63 4.51 -14.69 -19.01
CA LEU A 63 4.58 -14.68 -20.47
C LEU A 63 4.53 -16.13 -20.99
N ASP A 64 3.33 -16.65 -21.22
CA ASP A 64 3.09 -17.74 -22.17
C ASP A 64 1.91 -17.29 -23.05
N ASP A 65 2.28 -16.77 -24.22
CA ASP A 65 1.39 -16.46 -25.33
C ASP A 65 0.67 -17.74 -25.78
N ASP A 66 -0.51 -18.02 -25.22
CA ASP A 66 -1.39 -19.08 -25.72
C ASP A 66 -2.52 -18.44 -26.56
N PRO A 67 -2.42 -18.45 -27.91
CA PRO A 67 -3.39 -17.75 -28.76
C PRO A 67 -4.71 -18.51 -28.81
N ILE A 68 -5.73 -17.98 -28.13
CA ILE A 68 -7.11 -18.49 -28.23
C ILE A 68 -7.69 -18.18 -29.61
N VAL A 69 -8.06 -19.22 -30.36
CA VAL A 69 -8.73 -19.12 -31.67
C VAL A 69 -10.22 -19.45 -31.52
N ILE A 70 -11.11 -18.56 -31.96
CA ILE A 70 -12.56 -18.80 -32.01
C ILE A 70 -12.96 -19.18 -33.43
N VAL A 71 -13.52 -20.39 -33.62
CA VAL A 71 -14.13 -20.84 -34.88
C VAL A 71 -15.65 -20.83 -34.75
N GLY A 72 -16.31 -19.91 -35.46
CA GLY A 72 -17.76 -19.94 -35.64
C GLY A 72 -18.12 -20.80 -36.86
N MET A 73 -18.97 -21.80 -36.67
CA MET A 73 -19.60 -22.56 -37.76
C MET A 73 -21.00 -22.01 -38.07
N ALA A 74 -21.33 -21.96 -39.36
CA ALA A 74 -22.69 -21.99 -39.91
C ALA A 74 -22.66 -22.72 -41.26
#